data_AF-A0A925U316-F1
#
_entry.id   AF-A0A925U316-F1
#
_cell.length_a   1.000
_cell.length_b   1.000
_cell.length_c   1.000
_cell.angle_alpha   90.00
_cell.angle_beta   90.00
_cell.angle_gamma   90.00
#
_symmetry.space_group_name_H-M   'P 1'
#
loop_
_entity.id
_entity.type
_entity.pdbx_description
1 polymer ?
#
loop_
_entity_poly.entity_id
_entity_poly.type
_entity_poly.pdbx_seq_one_letter_code
_entity_poly.pdbx_strand_id
1 'polypeptide(L)'
;MAEETTFTLAQSLAAQKALRDAAGAEEELFNLAEVVGMASEEIEMLQGQGKSNADIAAMMQTATGNPITAEDIEAFYLSPEERERWGEDDDDEDA
;
A
#
# COMPACT_ATOMS: atom_id res chain seq x y z
N MET A 1 -18.87 -18.36 -20.14
CA MET A 1 -17.57 -17.90 -19.61
C MET A 1 -17.73 -16.41 -19.44
N ALA A 2 -17.59 -15.88 -18.24
CA ALA A 2 -17.60 -14.43 -18.07
C ALA A 2 -16.38 -13.88 -18.81
N GLU A 3 -16.58 -12.85 -19.62
CA GLU A 3 -15.46 -12.07 -20.17
C GLU A 3 -14.67 -11.54 -18.96
N GLU A 4 -13.36 -11.82 -18.89
CA GLU A 4 -12.49 -11.31 -17.83
C GLU A 4 -12.52 -9.78 -17.89
N THR A 5 -13.33 -9.17 -17.03
CA THR A 5 -13.43 -7.73 -16.90
C THR A 5 -12.28 -7.30 -16.01
N THR A 6 -11.36 -6.50 -16.55
CA THR A 6 -10.23 -5.94 -15.82
C THR A 6 -10.61 -4.58 -15.21
N PHE A 7 -10.06 -4.29 -14.03
CA PHE A 7 -10.28 -3.03 -13.32
C PHE A 7 -8.95 -2.37 -13.01
N THR A 8 -8.91 -1.04 -13.10
CA THR A 8 -7.78 -0.23 -12.62
C THR A 8 -7.76 -0.19 -11.09
N LEU A 9 -6.60 0.10 -10.48
CA LEU A 9 -6.47 0.30 -9.03
C LEU A 9 -7.52 1.28 -8.49
N ALA A 10 -7.72 2.41 -9.16
CA ALA A 10 -8.71 3.41 -8.76
C ALA A 10 -10.15 2.86 -8.78
N GLN A 11 -10.50 2.02 -9.76
CA GLN A 11 -11.82 1.39 -9.82
C GLN A 11 -11.99 0.35 -8.71
N SER A 12 -10.95 -0.43 -8.41
CA SER A 12 -10.96 -1.40 -7.32
C SER A 12 -11.15 -0.72 -5.96
N LEU A 13 -10.39 0.36 -5.68
CA LEU A 13 -10.52 1.14 -4.45
C LEU A 13 -11.90 1.79 -4.32
N ALA A 14 -12.44 2.33 -5.42
CA ALA A 14 -13.78 2.92 -5.43
C ALA A 14 -14.87 1.88 -5.11
N ALA A 15 -14.75 0.67 -5.66
CA ALA A 15 -15.67 -0.43 -5.38
C ALA A 15 -15.60 -0.88 -3.92
N GLN A 16 -14.39 -1.10 -3.39
CA GLN A 16 -14.19 -1.50 -1.99
C GLN A 16 -14.75 -0.46 -1.03
N LYS A 17 -14.46 0.82 -1.26
CA LYS A 17 -14.99 1.92 -0.45
C LYS A 17 -16.52 1.93 -0.45
N ALA A 18 -17.15 1.85 -1.62
CA ALA A 18 -18.61 1.86 -1.72
C ALA A 18 -19.27 0.71 -0.94
N LEU A 19 -18.65 -0.47 -0.91
CA LEU A 19 -19.15 -1.61 -0.14
C LEU A 19 -19.00 -1.40 1.38
N ARG A 20 -17.86 -0.87 1.85
CA ARG A 20 -17.65 -0.55 3.27
C ARG A 20 -18.65 0.50 3.76
N ASP A 21 -18.83 1.56 2.98
CA ASP A 21 -19.80 2.63 3.27
C ASP A 21 -21.23 2.07 3.36
N ALA A 22 -21.62 1.20 2.41
CA ALA A 22 -22.93 0.55 2.41
C ALA A 22 -23.13 -0.43 3.56
N ALA A 23 -22.06 -1.09 4.01
CA ALA A 23 -22.09 -1.96 5.18
C ALA A 23 -22.12 -1.20 6.52
N GLY A 24 -21.90 0.12 6.49
CA GLY A 24 -21.74 0.93 7.70
C GLY A 24 -20.47 0.58 8.49
N ALA A 25 -19.44 0.08 7.80
CA ALA A 25 -18.14 -0.18 8.41
C ALA A 25 -17.50 1.13 8.87
N GLU A 26 -16.78 1.09 9.98
CA GLU A 26 -15.98 2.23 10.42
C GLU A 26 -14.87 2.54 9.41
N GLU A 27 -14.46 3.81 9.38
CA GLU A 27 -13.35 4.27 8.54
C GLU A 27 -12.09 3.50 8.90
N GLU A 28 -11.53 2.81 7.92
CA GLU A 28 -10.29 2.09 8.10
C GLU A 28 -9.14 3.08 8.12
N LEU A 29 -8.35 3.04 9.19
CA LEU A 29 -7.17 3.87 9.36
C LEU A 29 -5.94 2.98 9.26
N PHE A 30 -5.08 3.30 8.30
CA PHE A 30 -3.79 2.64 8.14
C PHE A 30 -2.71 3.50 8.78
N ASN A 31 -1.82 2.86 9.53
CA ASN A 31 -0.63 3.52 10.01
C ASN A 31 0.41 3.68 8.88
N LEU A 32 1.43 4.51 9.10
CA LEU A 32 2.43 4.80 8.07
C LEU A 32 3.19 3.56 7.60
N ALA A 33 3.49 2.62 8.50
CA ALA A 33 4.19 1.38 8.16
C ALA A 33 3.36 0.51 7.21
N GLU A 34 2.05 0.40 7.45
CA GLU A 34 1.13 -0.33 6.57
C GLU A 34 1.04 0.33 5.19
N VAL A 35 0.94 1.66 5.14
CA VAL A 35 0.87 2.39 3.86
C VAL A 35 2.15 2.22 3.05
N VAL A 36 3.32 2.32 3.68
CA VAL A 36 4.62 2.13 3.01
C VAL A 36 4.83 0.65 2.62
N GLY A 37 4.42 -0.29 3.47
CA GLY A 37 4.45 -1.72 3.18
C GLY A 37 3.60 -2.06 1.95
N MET A 38 2.34 -1.62 1.92
CA MET A 38 1.44 -1.79 0.77
C MET A 38 1.98 -1.15 -0.51
N ALA A 39 2.70 -0.03 -0.41
CA ALA A 39 3.27 0.68 -1.55
C ALA A 39 4.70 0.24 -1.91
N SER A 40 5.23 -0.82 -1.29
CA SER A 40 6.64 -1.20 -1.46
C SER A 40 6.99 -1.64 -2.88
N GLU A 41 6.03 -2.18 -3.65
CA GLU A 41 6.20 -2.43 -5.09
C GLU A 41 6.40 -1.13 -5.88
N GLU A 42 5.58 -0.11 -5.63
CA GLU A 42 5.73 1.20 -6.28
C GLU A 42 7.03 1.89 -5.86
N ILE A 43 7.43 1.76 -4.61
CA ILE A 43 8.69 2.30 -4.09
C ILE A 43 9.86 1.65 -4.82
N GLU A 44 9.89 0.33 -4.94
CA GLU A 44 10.93 -0.41 -5.68
C GLU A 44 10.99 -0.01 -7.16
N MET A 45 9.83 0.13 -7.82
CA MET A 45 9.76 0.61 -9.20
C MET A 45 10.34 2.02 -9.38
N LEU A 46 10.11 2.92 -8.43
CA LEU A 46 10.64 4.29 -8.47
C LEU A 46 12.14 4.35 -8.15
N GLN A 47 12.60 3.56 -7.18
CA GLN A 47 14.03 3.41 -6.89
C GLN A 47 14.78 2.83 -8.10
N GLY A 48 14.20 1.85 -8.80
CA GLY A 48 14.74 1.33 -10.07
C GLY A 48 14.83 2.37 -11.19
N GLN A 49 14.03 3.44 -11.12
CA GLN A 49 14.10 4.60 -12.02
C GLN A 49 15.07 5.69 -11.51
N GLY A 50 15.79 5.45 -10.42
CA GLY A 50 16.76 6.37 -9.83
C GLY A 50 16.17 7.43 -8.89
N LYS A 51 14.92 7.26 -8.44
CA LYS A 51 14.32 8.14 -7.42
C LYS A 51 14.88 7.84 -6.04
N SER A 52 15.15 8.88 -5.28
CA SER A 52 15.57 8.74 -3.88
C SER A 52 14.37 8.56 -2.94
N ASN A 53 14.60 8.04 -1.74
CA ASN A 53 13.57 7.97 -0.69
C ASN A 53 12.99 9.35 -0.35
N ALA A 54 13.77 10.43 -0.48
CA ALA A 54 13.29 11.78 -0.28
C ALA A 54 12.30 12.23 -1.38
N ASP A 55 12.57 11.87 -2.64
CA ASP A 55 11.65 12.14 -3.75
C ASP A 55 10.33 11.38 -3.56
N ILE A 56 10.42 10.10 -3.17
CA ILE A 56 9.27 9.22 -2.96
C ILE A 56 8.43 9.71 -1.77
N ALA A 57 9.07 10.04 -0.64
CA ALA A 57 8.39 10.61 0.52
C ALA A 57 7.66 11.92 0.16
N ALA A 58 8.27 12.80 -0.62
CA ALA A 58 7.64 14.04 -1.09
C ALA A 58 6.41 13.77 -1.99
N MET A 59 6.48 12.74 -2.85
CA MET A 59 5.33 12.32 -3.67
C MET A 59 4.19 11.80 -2.80
N MET A 60 4.48 10.91 -1.85
CA MET A 60 3.47 10.36 -0.94
C MET A 60 2.86 11.43 -0.03
N GLN A 61 3.68 12.34 0.50
CA GLN A 61 3.22 13.49 1.28
C GLN A 61 2.30 14.39 0.45
N THR A 62 2.65 14.67 -0.81
CA THR A 62 1.82 15.49 -1.70
C THR A 62 0.47 14.82 -1.98
N ALA A 63 0.46 13.50 -2.16
CA ALA A 63 -0.76 12.74 -2.47
C ALA A 63 -1.68 12.58 -1.24
N THR A 64 -1.12 12.41 -0.05
CA THR A 64 -1.87 12.10 1.18
C THR A 64 -2.17 13.32 2.03
N GLY A 65 -1.38 14.39 1.91
CA GLY A 65 -1.40 15.54 2.82
C GLY A 65 -0.78 15.27 4.19
N ASN A 66 -0.30 14.05 4.45
CA ASN A 66 0.30 13.66 5.73
C ASN A 66 1.82 13.78 5.70
N PRO A 67 2.48 14.10 6.84
CA PRO A 67 3.93 14.16 6.92
C PRO A 67 4.54 12.76 6.72
N ILE A 68 5.45 12.67 5.75
CA ILE A 68 6.20 11.46 5.41
C ILE A 68 7.64 11.89 5.09
N THR A 69 8.62 11.21 5.68
CA THR A 69 10.06 11.50 5.50
C THR A 69 10.77 10.39 4.75
N ALA A 70 11.99 10.67 4.27
CA ALA A 70 12.84 9.66 3.65
C ALA A 70 13.22 8.52 4.62
N GLU A 71 13.35 8.83 5.91
CA GLU A 71 13.62 7.87 6.98
C GLU A 71 12.44 6.92 7.18
N ASP A 72 11.20 7.42 7.05
CA ASP A 72 10.01 6.56 7.11
C ASP A 72 9.96 5.57 5.95
N ILE A 73 10.32 6.02 4.73
CA ILE A 73 10.40 5.13 3.56
C ILE A 73 11.47 4.06 3.79
N GLU A 74 12.65 4.43 4.30
CA GLU A 74 13.71 3.45 4.58
C GLU A 74 13.32 2.47 5.68
N ALA A 75 12.64 2.94 6.74
CA ALA A 75 12.29 2.14 7.90
C ALA A 75 11.16 1.14 7.63
N PHE A 76 10.21 1.47 6.75
CA PHE A 76 9.01 0.67 6.52
C PHE A 76 8.93 0.04 5.14
N TYR A 77 9.90 0.31 4.26
CA TYR A 77 10.01 -0.39 2.99
C TYR A 77 10.19 -1.89 3.23
N LEU A 78 9.38 -2.70 2.55
CA LEU A 78 9.48 -4.15 2.56
C LEU A 78 10.16 -4.62 1.28
N SER A 79 11.31 -5.29 1.42
CA SER A 79 11.93 -6.01 0.31
C SER A 79 11.01 -7.13 -0.21
N PRO A 80 11.24 -7.68 -1.42
CA PRO A 80 10.42 -8.77 -1.95
C PRO A 80 10.25 -9.96 -0.98
N GLU A 81 11.32 -10.34 -0.28
CA GLU A 81 11.30 -11.43 0.71
C GLU A 81 10.51 -11.05 1.98
N GLU A 82 10.54 -9.78 2.39
CA GLU A 82 9.76 -9.30 3.54
C GLU A 82 8.27 -9.14 3.19
N ARG A 83 7.96 -8.76 1.94
CA ARG A 83 6.58 -8.68 1.43
C ARG A 83 5.91 -10.04 1.35
N GLU A 84 6.63 -11.07 0.88
CA GLU A 84 6.12 -12.44 0.85
C GLU A 84 5.74 -12.87 2.27
N ARG A 85 6.63 -12.65 3.25
CA ARG A 85 6.37 -12.99 4.65
C ARG A 85 5.24 -12.16 5.28
N TRP A 86 5.15 -10.88 4.95
CA TRP A 86 4.09 -10.00 5.43
C TRP A 86 2.68 -10.44 4.97
N GLY A 87 2.58 -11.14 3.85
CA GLY A 87 1.33 -11.76 3.39
C GLY A 87 1.06 -13.16 3.96
N GLU A 88 2.07 -13.81 4.56
CA GLU A 88 1.98 -15.16 5.15
C GLU A 88 1.66 -15.16 6.66
N ASP A 89 1.91 -14.05 7.37
CA ASP A 89 1.64 -13.93 8.83
C ASP A 89 0.14 -14.05 9.22
N ASP A 90 -0.79 -14.20 8.26
CA ASP A 90 -2.22 -14.52 8.49
C ASP A 90 -2.50 -16.06 8.57
N ASP A 91 -1.54 -16.95 8.27
CA ASP A 91 -1.76 -18.41 8.21
C ASP A 91 -1.28 -19.20 9.46
N ASP A 92 -0.72 -18.54 10.49
CA ASP A 92 -0.14 -19.21 11.69
C ASP A 92 -0.99 -19.07 12.97
N GLU A 93 -2.32 -18.93 12.89
CA GLU A 93 -3.23 -19.02 14.04
C GLU A 93 -4.24 -20.19 13.97
N ASP A 94 -3.78 -21.38 13.61
CA ASP A 94 -4.50 -22.64 13.89
C ASP A 94 -3.51 -23.80 14.18
N ALA A 95 -3.03 -23.91 15.42
CA ALA A 95 -2.38 -25.10 15.97
C ALA A 95 -2.87 -25.45 17.38
#